data_AF-A0A852YC99-F1
#
_entry.id   AF-A0A852YC99-F1
#
_cell.length_a   1.000
_cell.length_b   1.000
_cell.length_c   1.000
_cell.angle_alpha   90.00
_cell.angle_beta   90.00
_cell.angle_gamma   90.00
#
_symmetry.space_group_name_H-M   'P 1'
#
loop_
_entity.id
_entity.type
_entity.pdbx_description
1 polymer ?
#
loop_
_entity_poly.entity_id
_entity_poly.type
_entity_poly.pdbx_seq_one_letter_code
_entity_poly.pdbx_strand_id
1 'polypeptide(L)'
;MVTVTQRVRQVKQPRGGYVSPRSLSVRQYGGQHGSMLDLSAENVSPALIGTAVDYLVRLAEGVDPTQAFKVSLRGAQALGPRILDRAQKDIAALAPGRIDEAAVVAACRLASFDVGYRAGAAFYNPKTNVDPDERTSRRILAMVERSRAFFQSVGPVTKDGFTFPGGYTDVITNGDGDFLTADTVWDFKVSVKDPTIEHTLQLLIYFLMGKQSRQSEFASVSHLGVFNPRLNREYRAAVADIDASLLLEVSRDVIGYPAVPALT
;
A
#
# COMPACT_ATOMS: atom_id res chain seq x y z
N MET A 1 20.91 -1.10 -0.61
CA MET A 1 19.71 -0.24 -0.66
C MET A 1 18.84 -0.60 0.54
N VAL A 2 18.43 0.40 1.32
CA VAL A 2 17.59 0.25 2.51
C VAL A 2 16.24 0.86 2.20
N THR A 3 15.18 0.05 2.24
CA THR A 3 13.81 0.52 2.01
C THR A 3 13.21 1.15 3.26
N VAL A 4 12.18 2.00 3.12
CA VAL A 4 11.41 2.51 4.28
C VAL A 4 10.92 1.35 5.16
N THR A 5 10.36 0.30 4.56
CA THR A 5 9.85 -0.87 5.31
C THR A 5 10.95 -1.63 6.04
N GLN A 6 12.15 -1.73 5.47
CA GLN A 6 13.32 -2.28 6.16
C GLN A 6 13.76 -1.38 7.31
N ARG A 7 13.80 -0.05 7.10
CA ARG A 7 14.20 0.91 8.13
C ARG A 7 13.24 0.87 9.33
N VAL A 8 11.93 0.83 9.09
CA VAL A 8 10.90 0.71 10.14
C VAL A 8 11.18 -0.48 11.07
N ARG A 9 11.59 -1.63 10.52
CA ARG A 9 11.92 -2.84 11.30
C ARG A 9 13.23 -2.74 12.08
N GLN A 10 14.16 -1.89 11.65
CA GLN A 10 15.45 -1.68 12.33
C GLN A 10 15.35 -0.69 13.48
N VAL A 11 14.33 0.17 13.48
CA VAL A 11 14.15 1.22 14.48
C VAL A 11 13.44 0.65 15.70
N LYS A 12 14.08 0.78 16.86
CA LYS A 12 13.43 0.52 18.14
C LYS A 12 12.53 1.71 18.48
N GLN A 13 11.22 1.49 18.48
CA GLN A 13 10.24 2.52 18.79
C GLN A 13 10.01 2.67 20.31
N PRO A 14 9.60 3.86 20.78
CA PRO A 14 9.14 4.04 22.16
C PRO A 14 7.90 3.18 22.46
N ARG A 15 7.57 3.02 23.75
CA ARG A 15 6.37 2.27 24.15
C ARG A 15 5.12 2.98 23.60
N GLY A 16 4.38 2.27 22.74
CA GLY A 16 3.21 2.82 22.04
C GLY A 16 3.50 3.34 20.63
N GLY A 17 4.77 3.38 20.20
CA GLY A 17 5.16 3.89 18.89
C GLY A 17 5.31 5.42 18.87
N TYR A 18 5.99 5.94 17.84
CA TYR A 18 6.08 7.40 17.62
C TYR A 18 4.73 8.04 17.29
N VAL A 19 3.86 7.28 16.64
CA VAL A 19 2.45 7.61 16.45
C VAL A 19 1.66 6.41 16.93
N SER A 20 0.88 6.59 18.00
CA SER A 20 0.14 5.50 18.60
C SER A 20 -1.00 5.04 17.68
N PRO A 21 -1.11 3.74 17.33
CA PRO A 21 -2.27 3.26 16.59
C PRO A 21 -3.60 3.51 17.31
N ARG A 22 -3.58 3.65 18.64
CA ARG A 22 -4.76 3.93 19.46
C ARG A 22 -5.19 5.39 19.44
N SER A 23 -4.33 6.31 19.01
CA SER A 23 -4.69 7.72 18.87
C SER A 23 -5.30 8.04 17.50
N LEU A 24 -5.33 7.07 16.58
CA LEU A 24 -5.97 7.25 15.28
C LEU A 24 -7.49 7.35 15.45
N SER A 25 -8.10 8.34 14.80
CA SER A 25 -9.55 8.36 14.63
C SER A 25 -9.98 7.17 13.77
N VAL A 26 -11.08 6.51 14.14
CA VAL A 26 -11.56 5.30 13.46
C VAL A 26 -12.93 5.54 12.87
N ARG A 27 -13.06 5.28 11.57
CA ARG A 27 -14.36 5.30 10.87
C ARG A 27 -14.65 3.93 10.28
N GLN A 28 -15.78 3.34 10.69
CA GLN A 28 -16.28 2.08 10.14
C GLN A 28 -17.26 2.35 9.00
N TYR A 29 -17.02 1.72 7.85
CA TYR A 29 -17.93 1.78 6.71
C TYR A 29 -18.92 0.61 6.74
N GLY A 30 -20.16 0.83 6.28
CA GLY A 30 -21.18 -0.21 6.09
C GLY A 30 -22.03 -0.59 7.32
N GLY A 31 -21.99 0.17 8.42
CA GLY A 31 -22.83 -0.08 9.62
C GLY A 31 -22.52 -1.41 10.34
N GLN A 32 -23.47 -1.94 11.14
CA GLN A 32 -23.31 -3.21 11.87
C GLN A 32 -23.14 -4.45 10.95
N HIS A 33 -23.38 -4.30 9.64
CA HIS A 33 -23.18 -5.32 8.61
C HIS A 33 -21.91 -5.11 7.76
N GLY A 34 -21.06 -4.14 8.12
CA GLY A 34 -19.68 -4.03 7.64
C GLY A 34 -18.80 -5.16 8.19
N SER A 35 -19.22 -6.41 8.01
CA SER A 35 -18.57 -7.57 8.58
C SER A 35 -17.15 -7.69 8.02
N MET A 36 -16.21 -7.91 8.93
CA MET A 36 -14.85 -8.31 8.58
C MET A 36 -14.90 -9.47 7.58
N LEU A 37 -14.10 -9.36 6.51
CA LEU A 37 -13.80 -10.49 5.64
C LEU A 37 -12.66 -11.28 6.27
N ASP A 38 -13.00 -12.36 6.98
CA ASP A 38 -12.02 -13.27 7.57
C ASP A 38 -11.14 -13.94 6.51
N LEU A 39 -10.12 -14.69 6.95
CA LEU A 39 -9.22 -15.43 6.06
C LEU A 39 -9.70 -16.86 5.79
N SER A 40 -10.75 -17.31 6.48
CA SER A 40 -11.18 -18.70 6.42
C SER A 40 -11.69 -19.05 5.01
N ALA A 41 -11.26 -20.19 4.50
CA ALA A 41 -11.64 -20.71 3.18
C ALA A 41 -11.30 -19.78 1.99
N GLU A 42 -10.26 -18.95 2.11
CA GLU A 42 -9.55 -18.41 0.95
C GLU A 42 -8.48 -19.43 0.50
N ASN A 43 -8.39 -19.70 -0.80
CA ASN A 43 -7.40 -20.62 -1.36
C ASN A 43 -6.09 -19.92 -1.79
N VAL A 44 -6.06 -18.59 -1.74
CA VAL A 44 -4.89 -17.76 -2.03
C VAL A 44 -4.34 -17.17 -0.74
N SER A 45 -3.00 -17.06 -0.63
CA SER A 45 -2.36 -16.53 0.58
C SER A 45 -2.78 -15.08 0.87
N PRO A 46 -2.90 -14.68 2.16
CA PRO A 46 -3.28 -13.30 2.52
C PRO A 46 -2.37 -12.22 1.95
N ALA A 47 -1.06 -12.50 1.86
CA ALA A 47 -0.09 -11.58 1.28
C ALA A 47 -0.35 -11.34 -0.21
N LEU A 48 -0.58 -12.41 -0.97
CA LEU A 48 -0.87 -12.32 -2.40
C LEU A 48 -2.21 -11.61 -2.67
N ILE A 49 -3.23 -11.90 -1.86
CA ILE A 49 -4.51 -11.18 -1.91
C ILE A 49 -4.30 -9.69 -1.64
N GLY A 50 -3.47 -9.33 -0.66
CA GLY A 50 -3.14 -7.94 -0.37
C GLY A 50 -2.60 -7.20 -1.59
N THR A 51 -1.59 -7.78 -2.24
CA THR A 51 -0.99 -7.23 -3.47
C THR A 51 -1.98 -7.20 -4.65
N ALA A 52 -2.79 -8.25 -4.81
CA ALA A 52 -3.80 -8.28 -5.88
C ALA A 52 -4.87 -7.19 -5.70
N VAL A 53 -5.37 -7.00 -4.47
CA VAL A 53 -6.33 -5.93 -4.15
C VAL A 53 -5.70 -4.57 -4.41
N ASP A 54 -4.45 -4.35 -3.98
CA ASP A 54 -3.72 -3.11 -4.19
C ASP A 54 -3.60 -2.72 -5.69
N TYR A 55 -3.28 -3.67 -6.57
CA TYR A 55 -3.27 -3.44 -8.01
C TYR A 55 -4.66 -3.27 -8.63
N LEU A 56 -5.64 -4.07 -8.19
CA LEU A 56 -7.01 -3.95 -8.68
C LEU A 56 -7.65 -2.62 -8.27
N VAL A 57 -7.27 -2.05 -7.12
CA VAL A 57 -7.71 -0.72 -6.70
C VAL A 57 -7.13 0.36 -7.63
N ARG A 58 -5.85 0.31 -7.99
CA ARG A 58 -5.28 1.21 -9.01
C ARG A 58 -6.00 1.08 -10.36
N LEU A 59 -6.24 -0.15 -10.79
CA LEU A 59 -6.98 -0.41 -12.03
C LEU A 59 -8.41 0.15 -11.94
N ALA A 60 -9.07 0.01 -10.78
CA ALA A 60 -10.41 0.54 -10.50
C ALA A 60 -10.49 2.06 -10.60
N GLU A 61 -9.43 2.77 -10.19
CA GLU A 61 -9.26 4.22 -10.29
C GLU A 61 -8.83 4.68 -11.70
N GLY A 62 -8.73 3.75 -12.66
CA GLY A 62 -8.48 4.06 -14.07
C GLY A 62 -7.01 4.04 -14.50
N VAL A 63 -6.10 3.53 -13.65
CA VAL A 63 -4.69 3.38 -14.02
C VAL A 63 -4.55 2.32 -15.13
N ASP A 64 -3.68 2.59 -16.10
CA ASP A 64 -3.33 1.64 -17.17
C ASP A 64 -2.82 0.31 -16.58
N PRO A 65 -3.27 -0.87 -17.08
CA PRO A 65 -2.84 -2.16 -16.55
C PRO A 65 -1.32 -2.36 -16.52
N THR A 66 -0.60 -1.91 -17.55
CA THR A 66 0.86 -2.06 -17.61
C THR A 66 1.55 -1.23 -16.53
N GLN A 67 1.00 -0.05 -16.22
CA GLN A 67 1.51 0.78 -15.13
C GLN A 67 1.14 0.23 -13.75
N ALA A 68 -0.12 -0.15 -13.55
CA ALA A 68 -0.59 -0.70 -12.27
C ALA A 68 0.21 -1.93 -11.85
N PHE A 69 0.50 -2.84 -12.80
CA PHE A 69 1.21 -4.09 -12.56
C PHE A 69 2.70 -4.04 -12.95
N LYS A 70 3.30 -2.84 -13.02
CA LYS A 70 4.70 -2.66 -13.44
C LYS A 70 5.69 -3.49 -12.63
N VAL A 71 5.47 -3.63 -11.33
CA VAL A 71 6.31 -4.43 -10.44
C VAL A 71 6.17 -5.93 -10.76
N SER A 72 4.94 -6.42 -10.97
CA SER A 72 4.69 -7.79 -11.41
C SER A 72 5.35 -8.10 -12.76
N LEU A 73 5.31 -7.17 -13.72
CA LEU A 73 5.96 -7.32 -15.03
C LEU A 73 7.49 -7.38 -14.91
N ARG A 74 8.09 -6.52 -14.09
CA ARG A 74 9.54 -6.60 -13.78
C ARG A 74 9.89 -7.93 -13.12
N GLY A 75 9.04 -8.40 -12.22
CA GLY A 75 9.19 -9.70 -11.58
C GLY A 75 9.12 -10.84 -12.58
N ALA A 76 8.12 -10.84 -13.46
CA ALA A 76 7.96 -11.82 -14.52
C ALA A 76 9.16 -11.84 -15.48
N GLN A 77 9.70 -10.66 -15.84
CA GLN A 77 10.91 -10.54 -16.63
C GLN A 77 12.12 -11.20 -15.94
N ALA A 78 12.30 -10.99 -14.63
CA ALA A 78 13.37 -11.61 -13.86
C ALA A 78 13.22 -13.14 -13.73
N LEU A 79 11.99 -13.66 -13.80
CA LEU A 79 11.68 -15.09 -13.79
C LEU A 79 11.83 -15.77 -15.16
N GLY A 80 12.00 -14.99 -16.22
CA GLY A 80 12.37 -15.45 -17.54
C GLY A 80 11.24 -15.37 -18.60
N PRO A 81 11.59 -15.57 -19.88
CA PRO A 81 10.71 -15.26 -21.02
C PRO A 81 9.33 -15.91 -20.97
N ARG A 82 9.25 -17.19 -20.57
CA ARG A 82 7.97 -17.92 -20.49
C ARG A 82 7.01 -17.34 -19.46
N ILE A 83 7.52 -16.78 -18.36
CA ILE A 83 6.69 -16.14 -17.32
C ILE A 83 6.30 -14.74 -17.78
N LEU A 84 7.21 -14.01 -18.42
CA LEU A 84 6.90 -12.72 -19.03
C LEU A 84 5.78 -12.81 -20.07
N ASP A 85 5.81 -13.81 -20.96
CA ASP A 85 4.75 -14.04 -21.95
C ASP A 85 3.39 -14.30 -21.30
N ARG A 86 3.35 -15.01 -20.16
CA ARG A 86 2.12 -15.25 -19.40
C ARG A 86 1.62 -13.96 -18.76
N ALA A 87 2.51 -13.22 -18.12
CA ALA A 87 2.18 -11.93 -17.51
C ALA A 87 1.62 -10.95 -18.56
N GLN A 88 2.22 -10.88 -19.76
CA GLN A 88 1.72 -10.04 -20.85
C GLN A 88 0.33 -10.44 -21.33
N LYS A 89 0.01 -11.74 -21.36
CA LYS A 89 -1.34 -12.22 -21.68
C LYS A 89 -2.35 -11.82 -20.61
N ASP A 90 -1.99 -11.98 -19.33
CA ASP A 90 -2.84 -11.56 -18.21
C ASP A 90 -3.07 -10.03 -18.25
N ILE A 91 -2.04 -9.23 -18.56
CA ILE A 91 -2.17 -7.77 -18.76
C ILE A 91 -3.11 -7.42 -19.92
N ALA A 92 -2.99 -8.11 -21.05
CA ALA A 92 -3.82 -7.85 -22.24
C ALA A 92 -5.32 -8.16 -21.99
N ALA A 93 -5.64 -8.96 -20.98
CA ALA A 93 -7.02 -9.26 -20.57
C ALA A 93 -7.61 -8.20 -19.61
N LEU A 94 -6.80 -7.27 -19.11
CA LEU A 94 -7.21 -6.23 -18.18
C LEU A 94 -7.56 -4.93 -18.90
N ALA A 95 -8.47 -4.16 -18.31
CA ALA A 95 -8.84 -2.83 -18.79
C ALA A 95 -9.03 -1.85 -17.61
N PRO A 96 -8.62 -0.58 -17.75
CA PRO A 96 -8.90 0.45 -16.75
C PRO A 96 -10.38 0.52 -16.35
N GLY A 97 -10.65 0.64 -15.06
CA GLY A 97 -11.99 0.75 -14.48
C GLY A 97 -12.82 -0.54 -14.47
N ARG A 98 -12.38 -1.61 -15.16
CA ARG A 98 -13.14 -2.87 -15.28
C ARG A 98 -12.59 -3.93 -14.32
N ILE A 99 -13.32 -4.15 -13.22
CA ILE A 99 -12.97 -5.15 -12.22
C ILE A 99 -14.04 -6.24 -12.21
N ASP A 100 -13.73 -7.36 -12.83
CA ASP A 100 -14.55 -8.57 -12.85
C ASP A 100 -13.74 -9.79 -12.36
N GLU A 101 -14.37 -10.97 -12.34
CA GLU A 101 -13.72 -12.20 -11.89
C GLU A 101 -12.47 -12.54 -12.72
N ALA A 102 -12.49 -12.28 -14.03
CA ALA A 102 -11.32 -12.48 -14.89
C ALA A 102 -10.17 -11.55 -14.49
N ALA A 103 -10.46 -10.28 -14.16
CA ALA A 103 -9.46 -9.35 -13.66
C ALA A 103 -8.86 -9.81 -12.32
N VAL A 104 -9.68 -10.40 -11.43
CA VAL A 104 -9.20 -10.96 -10.17
C VAL A 104 -8.25 -12.13 -10.37
N VAL A 105 -8.59 -13.06 -11.27
CA VAL A 105 -7.70 -14.19 -11.60
C VAL A 105 -6.37 -13.68 -12.15
N ALA A 106 -6.41 -12.76 -13.12
CA ALA A 106 -5.21 -12.15 -13.70
C ALA A 106 -4.37 -11.44 -12.63
N ALA A 107 -5.00 -10.67 -11.74
CA ALA A 107 -4.29 -9.95 -10.68
C ALA A 107 -3.60 -10.89 -9.68
N CYS A 108 -4.25 -11.99 -9.27
CA CYS A 108 -3.61 -12.98 -8.39
C CYS A 108 -2.39 -13.65 -9.05
N ARG A 109 -2.49 -14.00 -10.34
CA ARG A 109 -1.36 -14.55 -11.10
C ARG A 109 -0.21 -13.55 -11.21
N LEU A 110 -0.51 -12.32 -11.64
CA LEU A 110 0.47 -11.25 -11.81
C LEU A 110 1.18 -10.91 -10.49
N ALA A 111 0.41 -10.71 -9.41
CA ALA A 111 0.95 -10.42 -8.08
C ALA A 111 1.95 -11.48 -7.59
N SER A 112 1.84 -12.73 -8.05
CA SER A 112 2.76 -13.80 -7.63
C SER A 112 4.17 -13.62 -8.19
N PHE A 113 4.31 -12.83 -9.26
CA PHE A 113 5.59 -12.56 -9.90
C PHE A 113 6.39 -11.47 -9.21
N ASP A 114 5.77 -10.63 -8.37
CA ASP A 114 6.43 -9.54 -7.62
C ASP A 114 7.69 -10.01 -6.89
N VAL A 115 7.67 -11.23 -6.34
CA VAL A 115 8.81 -11.82 -5.63
C VAL A 115 10.07 -11.88 -6.51
N GLY A 116 9.92 -12.07 -7.83
CA GLY A 116 11.04 -12.08 -8.77
C GLY A 116 11.79 -10.75 -8.80
N TYR A 117 11.08 -9.62 -8.63
CA TYR A 117 11.67 -8.29 -8.57
C TYR A 117 12.07 -7.90 -7.14
N ARG A 118 11.21 -8.16 -6.15
CA ARG A 118 11.38 -7.69 -4.77
C ARG A 118 12.38 -8.51 -3.96
N ALA A 119 12.47 -9.82 -4.21
CA ALA A 119 13.36 -10.74 -3.49
C ALA A 119 14.35 -11.49 -4.41
N GLY A 120 14.04 -11.60 -5.70
CA GLY A 120 14.85 -12.30 -6.69
C GLY A 120 14.27 -13.64 -7.11
N ALA A 121 14.64 -14.09 -8.30
CA ALA A 121 14.06 -15.28 -8.95
C ALA A 121 14.15 -16.57 -8.12
N ALA A 122 15.19 -16.72 -7.29
CA ALA A 122 15.39 -17.89 -6.43
C ALA A 122 14.29 -18.07 -5.36
N PHE A 123 13.57 -17.00 -5.02
CA PHE A 123 12.49 -17.03 -4.02
C PHE A 123 11.11 -17.27 -4.63
N TYR A 124 11.00 -17.36 -5.95
CA TYR A 124 9.73 -17.64 -6.60
C TYR A 124 9.33 -19.11 -6.41
N ASN A 125 8.12 -19.30 -5.91
CA ASN A 125 7.50 -20.61 -5.78
C ASN A 125 6.32 -20.73 -6.77
N PRO A 126 6.45 -21.48 -7.87
CA PRO A 126 5.37 -21.64 -8.83
C PRO A 126 4.07 -22.19 -8.21
N LYS A 127 4.15 -22.92 -7.09
CA LYS A 127 2.98 -23.48 -6.39
C LYS A 127 2.11 -22.41 -5.72
N THR A 128 2.59 -21.18 -5.57
CA THR A 128 1.80 -20.07 -5.03
C THR A 128 1.04 -19.30 -6.12
N ASN A 129 1.36 -19.53 -7.40
CA ASN A 129 0.59 -19.02 -8.52
C ASN A 129 -0.59 -19.96 -8.77
N VAL A 130 -1.65 -19.75 -7.99
CA VAL A 130 -2.91 -20.50 -8.05
C VAL A 130 -4.04 -19.54 -8.36
N ASP A 131 -5.02 -20.02 -9.12
CA ASP A 131 -6.21 -19.24 -9.41
C ASP A 131 -7.10 -19.14 -8.16
N PRO A 132 -7.63 -17.94 -7.83
CA PRO A 132 -8.60 -17.80 -6.77
C PRO A 132 -9.87 -18.59 -7.11
N ASP A 133 -10.41 -19.30 -6.13
CA ASP A 133 -11.74 -19.92 -6.26
C ASP A 133 -12.86 -18.87 -6.17
N GLU A 134 -14.11 -19.27 -6.47
CA GLU A 134 -15.26 -18.36 -6.48
C GLU A 134 -15.42 -17.58 -5.15
N ARG A 135 -15.09 -18.21 -4.02
CA ARG A 135 -15.20 -17.57 -2.70
C ARG A 135 -14.11 -16.52 -2.52
N THR A 136 -12.88 -16.86 -2.86
CA THR A 136 -11.73 -15.96 -2.82
C THR A 136 -11.93 -14.78 -3.77
N SER A 137 -12.39 -15.05 -5.00
CA SER A 137 -12.70 -14.04 -6.00
C SER A 137 -13.75 -13.04 -5.51
N ARG A 138 -14.87 -13.52 -4.96
CA ARG A 138 -15.91 -12.63 -4.39
C ARG A 138 -15.40 -11.75 -3.26
N ARG A 139 -14.49 -12.25 -2.41
CA ARG A 139 -13.89 -11.46 -1.33
C ARG A 139 -12.94 -10.39 -1.85
N ILE A 140 -12.13 -10.70 -2.86
CA ILE A 140 -11.27 -9.72 -3.53
C ILE A 140 -12.13 -8.63 -4.17
N LEU A 141 -13.17 -8.99 -4.93
CA LEU A 141 -14.11 -8.03 -5.51
C LEU A 141 -14.73 -7.12 -4.44
N ALA A 142 -15.20 -7.70 -3.33
CA ALA A 142 -15.77 -6.93 -2.23
C ALA A 142 -14.76 -5.94 -1.62
N MET A 143 -13.48 -6.32 -1.50
CA MET A 143 -12.43 -5.42 -1.00
C MET A 143 -12.13 -4.27 -1.98
N VAL A 144 -12.14 -4.53 -3.28
CA VAL A 144 -11.97 -3.48 -4.30
C VAL A 144 -13.15 -2.51 -4.28
N GLU A 145 -14.38 -3.02 -4.21
CA GLU A 145 -15.58 -2.16 -4.12
C GLU A 145 -15.62 -1.33 -2.83
N ARG A 146 -15.20 -1.90 -1.69
CA ARG A 146 -15.00 -1.13 -0.45
C ARG A 146 -13.98 0.00 -0.61
N SER A 147 -12.93 -0.23 -1.38
CA SER A 147 -11.88 0.75 -1.64
C SER A 147 -12.37 1.88 -2.54
N ARG A 148 -13.18 1.58 -3.56
CA ARG A 148 -13.86 2.59 -4.38
C ARG A 148 -14.79 3.47 -3.55
N ALA A 149 -15.64 2.85 -2.72
CA ALA A 149 -16.54 3.57 -1.83
C ALA A 149 -15.76 4.46 -0.84
N PHE A 150 -14.61 3.97 -0.37
CA PHE A 150 -13.70 4.76 0.46
C PHE A 150 -13.19 6.00 -0.28
N PHE A 151 -12.62 5.88 -1.49
CA PHE A 151 -12.14 7.06 -2.24
C PHE A 151 -13.26 8.02 -2.64
N GLN A 152 -14.47 7.52 -2.92
CA GLN A 152 -15.64 8.39 -3.09
C GLN A 152 -15.94 9.24 -1.85
N SER A 153 -15.59 8.75 -0.65
CA SER A 153 -15.84 9.45 0.61
C SER A 153 -14.70 10.38 1.05
N VAL A 154 -13.44 10.07 0.73
CA VAL A 154 -12.27 10.87 1.14
C VAL A 154 -11.73 11.78 0.03
N GLY A 155 -12.27 11.65 -1.18
CA GLY A 155 -11.85 12.39 -2.36
C GLY A 155 -10.95 11.56 -3.29
N PRO A 156 -10.74 12.04 -4.53
CA PRO A 156 -10.02 11.30 -5.55
C PRO A 156 -8.56 11.10 -5.19
N VAL A 157 -7.99 10.01 -5.70
CA VAL A 157 -6.55 9.78 -5.66
C VAL A 157 -5.85 10.89 -6.47
N THR A 158 -4.96 11.63 -5.84
CA THR A 158 -4.13 12.66 -6.49
C THR A 158 -2.82 12.07 -7.01
N LYS A 159 -2.35 10.99 -6.38
CA LYS A 159 -1.16 10.23 -6.79
C LYS A 159 -1.22 8.80 -6.25
N ASP A 160 -0.88 7.80 -7.07
CA ASP A 160 -0.62 6.44 -6.62
C ASP A 160 0.86 6.05 -6.83
N GLY A 161 1.34 5.05 -6.09
CA GLY A 161 2.67 4.47 -6.30
C GLY A 161 3.81 5.48 -6.20
N PHE A 162 3.69 6.47 -5.32
CA PHE A 162 4.60 7.60 -5.25
C PHE A 162 5.96 7.21 -4.62
N THR A 163 6.98 7.99 -4.96
CA THR A 163 8.35 7.84 -4.45
C THR A 163 8.88 9.19 -3.94
N PHE A 164 10.08 9.22 -3.35
CA PHE A 164 10.61 10.41 -2.67
C PHE A 164 11.92 10.98 -3.26
N PRO A 165 12.01 11.33 -4.57
CA PRO A 165 13.17 12.04 -5.10
C PRO A 165 13.52 13.28 -4.26
N GLY A 166 14.77 13.41 -3.83
CA GLY A 166 15.19 14.50 -2.92
C GLY A 166 14.81 14.32 -1.45
N GLY A 167 13.96 13.34 -1.12
CA GLY A 167 13.64 12.93 0.24
C GLY A 167 14.49 11.75 0.75
N TYR A 168 15.16 11.00 -0.13
CA TYR A 168 16.05 9.90 0.29
C TYR A 168 17.31 10.40 1.04
N THR A 169 17.86 9.54 1.89
CA THR A 169 19.08 9.75 2.67
C THR A 169 20.00 8.53 2.56
N ASP A 170 21.19 8.60 3.16
CA ASP A 170 22.09 7.44 3.26
C ASP A 170 21.50 6.29 4.11
N VAL A 171 20.49 6.59 4.94
CA VAL A 171 19.82 5.64 5.83
C VAL A 171 18.59 5.02 5.15
N ILE A 172 17.87 5.79 4.32
CA ILE A 172 16.70 5.34 3.55
C ILE A 172 16.92 5.71 2.09
N THR A 173 17.22 4.71 1.26
CA THR A 173 17.60 4.90 -0.15
C THR A 173 16.51 4.46 -1.14
N ASN A 174 15.39 3.93 -0.65
CA ASN A 174 14.25 3.53 -1.48
C ASN A 174 12.93 3.48 -0.69
N GLY A 175 11.81 3.68 -1.36
CA GLY A 175 10.47 3.59 -0.78
C GLY A 175 9.38 3.89 -1.81
N ASP A 176 8.31 3.11 -1.74
CA ASP A 176 7.09 3.24 -2.53
C ASP A 176 5.88 3.34 -1.59
N GLY A 177 5.10 4.41 -1.71
CA GLY A 177 3.85 4.59 -0.98
C GLY A 177 2.64 4.27 -1.85
N ASP A 178 1.51 3.97 -1.21
CA ASP A 178 0.33 3.45 -1.91
C ASP A 178 -0.44 4.57 -2.62
N PHE A 179 -1.08 5.46 -1.85
CA PHE A 179 -1.96 6.50 -2.40
C PHE A 179 -1.84 7.84 -1.66
N LEU A 180 -2.01 8.94 -2.39
CA LEU A 180 -2.28 10.28 -1.87
C LEU A 180 -3.69 10.69 -2.27
N THR A 181 -4.39 11.34 -1.36
CA THR A 181 -5.52 12.22 -1.70
C THR A 181 -5.10 13.67 -1.46
N ALA A 182 -6.04 14.62 -1.55
CA ALA A 182 -5.74 16.04 -1.43
C ALA A 182 -4.95 16.41 -0.15
N ASP A 183 -5.21 15.75 0.97
CA ASP A 183 -4.66 16.13 2.27
C ASP A 183 -4.05 14.96 3.06
N THR A 184 -4.05 13.75 2.54
CA THR A 184 -3.70 12.55 3.32
C THR A 184 -2.77 11.62 2.54
N VAL A 185 -1.74 11.13 3.23
CA VAL A 185 -0.98 9.96 2.79
C VAL A 185 -1.67 8.69 3.28
N TRP A 186 -2.02 7.81 2.34
CA TRP A 186 -2.74 6.58 2.60
C TRP A 186 -1.85 5.36 2.38
N ASP A 187 -1.94 4.44 3.33
CA ASP A 187 -1.36 3.10 3.27
C ASP A 187 -2.51 2.08 3.34
N PHE A 188 -2.60 1.22 2.35
CA PHE A 188 -3.63 0.19 2.27
C PHE A 188 -3.17 -1.07 3.00
N LYS A 189 -4.01 -1.56 3.90
CA LYS A 189 -3.70 -2.74 4.71
C LYS A 189 -4.79 -3.79 4.64
N VAL A 190 -4.56 -4.80 3.81
CA VAL A 190 -5.46 -5.95 3.62
C VAL A 190 -5.23 -6.98 4.73
N SER A 191 -5.74 -6.71 5.93
CA SER A 191 -5.48 -7.52 7.14
C SER A 191 -6.72 -7.68 8.01
N VAL A 192 -6.82 -8.77 8.75
CA VAL A 192 -7.85 -8.93 9.81
C VAL A 192 -7.47 -8.25 11.12
N LYS A 193 -6.30 -7.60 11.18
CA LYS A 193 -5.79 -6.89 12.35
C LYS A 193 -5.82 -5.38 12.14
N ASP A 194 -5.96 -4.66 13.25
CA ASP A 194 -5.82 -3.21 13.29
C ASP A 194 -4.36 -2.76 13.02
N PRO A 195 -4.11 -1.48 12.68
CA PRO A 195 -2.77 -0.96 12.44
C PRO A 195 -1.82 -1.16 13.62
N THR A 196 -0.53 -1.35 13.31
CA THR A 196 0.55 -1.51 14.28
C THR A 196 1.40 -0.26 14.37
N ILE A 197 2.29 -0.19 15.36
CA ILE A 197 3.29 0.88 15.48
C ILE A 197 4.23 0.94 14.28
N GLU A 198 4.44 -0.17 13.57
CA GLU A 198 5.25 -0.20 12.34
C GLU A 198 4.52 0.50 11.20
N HIS A 199 3.21 0.28 11.07
CA HIS A 199 2.41 0.94 10.03
C HIS A 199 2.34 2.45 10.24
N THR A 200 2.14 2.90 11.48
CA THR A 200 2.06 4.33 11.78
C THR A 200 3.42 5.02 11.65
N LEU A 201 4.53 4.36 12.02
CA LEU A 201 5.88 4.87 11.74
C LEU A 201 6.15 4.95 10.23
N GLN A 202 5.78 3.92 9.45
CA GLN A 202 5.92 3.94 7.99
C GLN A 202 5.21 5.15 7.38
N LEU A 203 3.95 5.41 7.78
CA LEU A 203 3.19 6.57 7.30
C LEU A 203 3.85 7.90 7.67
N LEU A 204 4.34 8.04 8.90
CA LEU A 204 5.03 9.25 9.32
C LEU A 204 6.32 9.47 8.51
N ILE A 205 7.06 8.41 8.22
CA ILE A 205 8.24 8.48 7.34
C ILE A 205 7.83 8.92 5.92
N TYR A 206 6.78 8.34 5.34
CA TYR A 206 6.28 8.74 4.02
C TYR A 206 5.87 10.21 3.98
N PHE A 207 5.18 10.68 5.01
CA PHE A 207 4.80 12.08 5.12
C PHE A 207 6.01 13.01 5.17
N LEU A 208 6.95 12.76 6.09
CA LEU A 208 8.14 13.61 6.27
C LEU A 208 9.05 13.59 5.04
N MET A 209 9.27 12.42 4.44
CA MET A 209 10.05 12.31 3.20
C MET A 209 9.33 12.97 2.02
N GLY A 210 8.01 12.88 1.97
CA GLY A 210 7.17 13.59 1.00
C GLY A 210 7.34 15.10 1.10
N LYS A 211 7.24 15.67 2.31
CA LYS A 211 7.50 17.09 2.56
C LYS A 211 8.93 17.50 2.20
N GLN A 212 9.92 16.69 2.56
CA GLN A 212 11.32 16.95 2.22
C GLN A 212 11.58 16.92 0.70
N SER A 213 10.88 16.04 -0.04
CA SER A 213 11.03 15.93 -1.50
C SER A 213 10.61 17.18 -2.26
N ARG A 214 9.82 18.08 -1.62
CA ARG A 214 9.24 19.29 -2.22
C ARG A 214 8.42 19.04 -3.49
N GLN A 215 7.96 17.81 -3.68
CA GLN A 215 7.02 17.47 -4.75
C GLN A 215 5.67 18.11 -4.46
N SER A 216 5.06 18.72 -5.47
CA SER A 216 3.79 19.46 -5.35
C SER A 216 2.66 18.60 -4.78
N GLU A 217 2.67 17.30 -5.05
CA GLU A 217 1.66 16.35 -4.58
C GLU A 217 1.60 16.24 -3.05
N PHE A 218 2.68 16.61 -2.34
CA PHE A 218 2.73 16.59 -0.88
C PHE A 218 2.46 17.95 -0.23
N ALA A 219 2.30 19.02 -1.00
CA ALA A 219 2.19 20.38 -0.46
C ALA A 219 1.00 20.50 0.51
N SER A 220 -0.19 20.05 0.10
CA SER A 220 -1.41 20.11 0.90
C SER A 220 -1.60 18.93 1.87
N VAL A 221 -0.74 17.90 1.81
CA VAL A 221 -0.85 16.74 2.70
C VAL A 221 -0.59 17.18 4.14
N SER A 222 -1.48 16.80 5.05
CA SER A 222 -1.49 17.18 6.47
C SER A 222 -1.92 16.03 7.40
N HIS A 223 -2.30 14.88 6.83
CA HIS A 223 -2.81 13.73 7.57
C HIS A 223 -2.10 12.44 7.19
N LEU A 224 -2.07 11.52 8.15
CA LEU A 224 -1.66 10.13 7.98
C LEU A 224 -2.92 9.25 7.98
N GLY A 225 -2.98 8.27 7.08
CA GLY A 225 -4.15 7.42 6.93
C GLY A 225 -3.82 5.96 6.63
N VAL A 226 -4.54 5.05 7.28
CA VAL A 226 -4.62 3.63 6.86
C VAL A 226 -6.04 3.33 6.43
N PHE A 227 -6.20 2.72 5.26
CA PHE A 227 -7.47 2.09 4.91
C PHE A 227 -7.33 0.57 4.90
N ASN A 228 -8.23 -0.12 5.57
CA ASN A 228 -8.27 -1.57 5.62
C ASN A 228 -9.56 -2.09 4.97
N PRO A 229 -9.51 -2.60 3.73
CA PRO A 229 -10.71 -3.08 3.04
C PRO A 229 -11.26 -4.39 3.60
N ARG A 230 -10.48 -5.20 4.35
CA ARG A 230 -11.00 -6.40 5.03
C ARG A 230 -11.89 -6.04 6.20
N LEU A 231 -11.44 -5.09 7.02
CA LEU A 231 -12.21 -4.54 8.14
C LEU A 231 -13.23 -3.48 7.71
N ASN A 232 -13.14 -3.01 6.46
CA ASN A 232 -13.90 -1.90 5.91
C ASN A 232 -13.80 -0.63 6.78
N ARG A 233 -12.57 -0.26 7.13
CA ARG A 233 -12.30 0.71 8.18
C ARG A 233 -11.16 1.63 7.81
N GLU A 234 -11.38 2.92 8.04
CA GLU A 234 -10.40 3.99 7.94
C GLU A 234 -9.83 4.30 9.33
N TYR A 235 -8.53 4.54 9.37
CA TYR A 235 -7.80 5.06 10.50
C TYR A 235 -7.08 6.32 10.07
N ARG A 236 -7.25 7.43 10.79
CA ARG A 236 -6.70 8.71 10.37
C ARG A 236 -6.21 9.55 11.54
N ALA A 237 -5.08 10.24 11.36
CA ALA A 237 -4.56 11.22 12.32
C ALA A 237 -4.08 12.47 11.59
N ALA A 238 -4.36 13.64 12.18
CA ALA A 238 -3.76 14.89 11.73
C ALA A 238 -2.30 14.94 12.21
N VAL A 239 -1.38 15.37 11.35
CA VAL A 239 0.02 15.52 11.74
C VAL A 239 0.19 16.63 12.79
N ALA A 240 -0.72 17.61 12.80
CA ALA A 240 -0.75 18.66 13.82
C ALA A 240 -0.97 18.13 15.25
N ASP A 241 -1.52 16.93 15.40
CA ASP A 241 -1.74 16.29 16.71
C ASP A 241 -0.51 15.48 17.19
N ILE A 242 0.56 15.41 16.38
CA ILE A 242 1.80 14.71 16.73
C ILE A 242 2.76 15.69 17.39
N ASP A 243 3.28 15.33 18.56
CA ASP A 243 4.25 16.15 19.29
C ASP A 243 5.46 16.53 18.42
N ALA A 244 5.81 17.81 18.40
CA ALA A 244 6.91 18.34 17.61
C ALA A 244 8.26 17.67 17.95
N SER A 245 8.44 17.23 19.21
CA SER A 245 9.62 16.47 19.64
C SER A 245 9.71 15.11 18.94
N LEU A 246 8.59 14.41 18.74
CA LEU A 246 8.52 13.14 18.02
C LEU A 246 8.77 13.34 16.53
N LEU A 247 8.24 14.41 15.94
CA LEU A 247 8.52 14.76 14.54
C LEU A 247 10.02 15.03 14.32
N LEU A 248 10.68 15.71 15.27
CA LEU A 248 12.11 15.97 15.24
C LEU A 248 12.92 14.68 15.40
N GLU A 249 12.56 13.84 16.36
CA GLU A 249 13.22 12.55 16.60
C GLU A 249 13.14 11.64 15.37
N VAL A 250 11.96 11.50 14.76
CA VAL A 250 11.81 10.69 13.54
C VAL A 250 12.57 11.31 12.37
N SER A 251 12.51 12.63 12.18
CA SER A 251 13.25 13.32 11.11
C SER A 251 14.77 13.08 11.24
N ARG A 252 15.32 13.26 12.44
CA ARG A 252 16.77 13.17 12.68
C ARG A 252 17.26 11.74 12.83
N ASP A 253 16.66 10.98 13.74
CA ASP A 253 17.22 9.71 14.21
C ASP A 253 16.73 8.52 13.39
N VAL A 254 15.53 8.62 12.81
CA VAL A 254 14.96 7.58 11.95
C VAL A 254 15.32 7.80 10.48
N ILE A 255 15.13 9.00 9.96
CA ILE A 255 15.30 9.31 8.53
C ILE A 255 16.70 9.85 8.21
N GLY A 256 17.33 10.62 9.12
CA GLY A 256 18.67 11.18 8.93
C GLY A 256 18.70 12.62 8.42
N TYR A 257 17.62 13.39 8.63
CA TYR A 257 17.59 14.81 8.29
C TYR A 257 18.22 15.69 9.39
N PRO A 258 18.74 16.89 9.03
CA PRO A 258 19.28 17.82 10.03
C PRO A 258 18.19 18.52 10.86
N ALA A 259 16.97 18.61 10.35
CA ALA A 259 15.81 19.24 10.99
C ALA A 259 14.50 18.66 10.44
N VAL A 260 13.38 19.02 11.07
CA VAL A 260 12.04 18.70 10.55
C VAL A 260 11.82 19.47 9.24
N PRO A 261 11.34 18.82 8.16
CA PRO A 261 10.95 19.51 6.92
C PRO A 261 9.85 20.56 7.15
N ALA A 262 9.72 21.52 6.23
CA ALA A 262 8.58 22.43 6.25
C ALA A 262 7.27 21.64 6.08
N LEU A 263 6.33 21.82 7.02
CA LEU A 263 5.07 21.06 7.05
C LEU A 263 3.94 21.75 6.27
N THR A 264 4.06 23.06 6.04
CA THR A 264 3.14 23.91 5.27
C THR A 264 3.59 24.08 3.83
#